data_AF-A0A2E3VYV9-F1
#
_entry.id   AF-A0A2E3VYV9-F1
#
_cell.length_a   1.000
_cell.length_b   1.000
_cell.length_c   1.000
_cell.angle_alpha   90.00
_cell.angle_beta   90.00
_cell.angle_gamma   90.00
#
_symmetry.space_group_name_H-M   'P 1'
#
loop_
_entity.id
_entity.type
_entity.pdbx_description
1 polymer ?
#
loop_
_entity_poly.entity_id
_entity_poly.type
_entity_poly.pdbx_seq_one_letter_code
_entity_poly.pdbx_strand_id
1 'polypeptide(L)'
;MQILIALLLTMANVYAEDCSFTTDSSKFNVSWTAFKTPAKIGVGGNFKSLGIQKAKTSSSNLQDLFEGVEFGIETSSVNTNNAPRDKKIHKFFFQNVEKLEGKVLEADDSSMLISLKMNGVQKEIPLTGGIDQNGTYSMSGTIDVFDFNMMTHLKGITEACKALHAGKTWNDVNIRFTVPVTKTCK
;
A
#
# COMPACT_ATOMS: atom_id res chain seq x y z
N MET A 1 -42.43 -53.78 -18.91
CA MET A 1 -41.57 -52.92 -19.74
C MET A 1 -40.99 -51.85 -18.83
N GLN A 2 -39.90 -52.18 -18.13
CA GLN A 2 -39.23 -51.27 -17.20
C GLN A 2 -38.44 -50.24 -18.00
N ILE A 3 -38.81 -48.96 -17.89
CA ILE A 3 -38.05 -47.86 -18.48
C ILE A 3 -36.89 -47.55 -17.54
N LEU A 4 -35.68 -47.98 -17.93
CA LEU A 4 -34.43 -47.57 -17.29
C LEU A 4 -34.17 -46.10 -17.66
N ILE A 5 -34.33 -45.20 -16.70
CA ILE A 5 -33.90 -43.80 -16.83
C ILE A 5 -32.43 -43.76 -16.44
N ALA A 6 -31.54 -43.73 -17.42
CA ALA A 6 -30.12 -43.49 -17.21
C ALA A 6 -29.90 -42.00 -16.91
N LEU A 7 -29.62 -41.69 -15.65
CA LEU A 7 -29.25 -40.35 -15.19
C LEU A 7 -27.80 -40.08 -15.62
N LEU A 8 -27.61 -39.37 -16.74
CA LEU A 8 -26.30 -38.94 -17.22
C LEU A 8 -25.80 -37.78 -16.35
N LEU A 9 -24.89 -38.08 -15.41
CA LEU A 9 -24.13 -37.08 -14.66
C LEU A 9 -23.13 -36.42 -15.60
N THR A 10 -23.45 -35.23 -16.10
CA THR A 10 -22.48 -34.40 -16.82
C THR A 10 -21.49 -33.82 -15.82
N MET A 11 -20.28 -34.39 -15.79
CA MET A 11 -19.14 -33.81 -15.08
C MET A 11 -18.75 -32.52 -15.80
N ALA A 12 -19.14 -31.37 -15.25
CA ALA A 12 -18.63 -30.09 -15.70
C ALA A 12 -17.15 -30.00 -15.28
N ASN A 13 -16.24 -30.18 -16.23
CA ASN A 13 -14.83 -29.88 -16.02
C ASN A 13 -14.70 -28.37 -15.84
N VAL A 14 -14.52 -27.93 -14.59
CA VAL A 14 -14.08 -26.58 -14.29
C VAL A 14 -12.59 -26.54 -14.61
N TYR A 15 -12.25 -26.20 -15.86
CA TYR A 15 -10.86 -25.90 -16.19
C TYR A 15 -10.48 -24.62 -15.45
N ALA A 16 -9.52 -24.72 -14.54
CA ALA A 16 -8.85 -23.54 -14.01
C ALA A 16 -8.16 -22.85 -15.20
N GLU A 17 -8.54 -21.61 -15.46
CA GLU A 17 -7.97 -20.79 -16.53
C GLU A 17 -6.46 -20.63 -16.27
N ASP A 18 -5.61 -21.05 -17.22
CA ASP A 18 -4.14 -20.94 -17.10
C ASP A 18 -3.74 -19.49 -17.38
N CYS A 19 -3.69 -18.70 -16.31
CA CYS A 19 -3.35 -17.28 -16.36
C CYS A 19 -1.94 -17.02 -15.84
N SER A 20 -1.33 -15.97 -16.38
CA SER A 20 -0.08 -15.40 -15.90
C SER A 20 -0.22 -13.90 -15.70
N PHE A 21 0.51 -13.36 -14.74
CA PHE A 21 0.55 -11.96 -14.38
C PHE A 21 1.97 -11.44 -14.58
N THR A 22 2.09 -10.24 -15.15
CA THR A 22 3.38 -9.56 -15.31
C THR A 22 3.30 -8.13 -14.78
N THR A 23 4.41 -7.62 -14.24
CA THR A 23 4.51 -6.26 -13.70
C THR A 23 5.91 -5.68 -13.87
N ASP A 24 6.03 -4.37 -13.69
CA ASP A 24 7.29 -3.63 -13.71
C ASP A 24 7.50 -2.99 -12.34
N SER A 25 8.48 -3.50 -11.59
CA SER A 25 8.78 -3.03 -10.25
C SER A 25 9.23 -1.57 -10.17
N SER A 26 9.72 -1.00 -11.28
CA SER A 26 10.06 0.42 -11.36
C SER A 26 8.83 1.34 -11.31
N LYS A 27 7.64 0.79 -11.55
CA LYS A 27 6.35 1.50 -11.51
C LYS A 27 5.62 1.35 -10.19
N PHE A 28 6.20 0.65 -9.21
CA PHE A 28 5.61 0.56 -7.88
C PHE A 28 5.48 1.96 -7.30
N ASN A 29 4.27 2.28 -6.84
CA ASN A 29 3.99 3.57 -6.21
C ASN A 29 3.36 3.36 -4.85
N VAL A 30 3.88 4.07 -3.85
CA VAL A 30 3.23 4.20 -2.55
C VAL A 30 2.85 5.67 -2.35
N SER A 31 1.56 5.90 -2.20
CA SER A 31 0.98 7.20 -1.91
C SER A 31 0.29 7.19 -0.56
N TRP A 32 0.13 8.37 0.02
CA TRP A 32 -0.52 8.56 1.30
C TRP A 32 -1.36 9.83 1.29
N THR A 33 -2.35 9.87 2.18
CA THR A 33 -3.13 11.07 2.50
C THR A 33 -3.22 11.21 4.02
N ALA A 34 -2.66 12.30 4.55
CA ALA A 34 -2.79 12.70 5.94
C ALA A 34 -3.75 13.88 6.06
N PHE A 35 -4.32 14.13 7.24
CA PHE A 35 -5.36 15.16 7.39
C PHE A 35 -4.97 16.25 8.39
N LYS A 36 -5.31 17.49 8.04
CA LYS A 36 -5.12 18.68 8.87
C LYS A 36 -6.45 19.36 9.17
N THR A 37 -6.44 20.27 10.16
CA THR A 37 -7.59 21.03 10.64
C THR A 37 -8.72 20.18 11.24
N PRO A 38 -9.60 20.78 12.08
CA PRO A 38 -10.79 20.08 12.55
C PRO A 38 -11.72 19.61 11.42
N ALA A 39 -11.72 20.30 10.27
CA ALA A 39 -12.48 19.92 9.08
C ALA A 39 -11.86 18.74 8.30
N LYS A 40 -10.76 18.17 8.78
CA LYS A 40 -10.10 16.97 8.23
C LYS A 40 -9.75 17.13 6.74
N ILE A 41 -9.10 18.25 6.40
CA ILE A 41 -8.64 18.54 5.04
C ILE A 41 -7.44 17.65 4.70
N GLY A 42 -7.52 16.91 3.60
CA GLY A 42 -6.47 16.01 3.13
C GLY A 42 -5.25 16.74 2.56
N VAL A 43 -4.07 16.17 2.82
CA VAL A 43 -2.80 16.48 2.18
C VAL A 43 -2.23 15.16 1.66
N GLY A 44 -2.16 15.05 0.34
CA GLY A 44 -1.60 13.88 -0.34
C GLY A 44 -0.10 14.00 -0.58
N GLY A 45 0.56 12.85 -0.66
CA GLY A 45 1.95 12.72 -1.09
C GLY A 45 2.30 11.30 -1.51
N ASN A 46 3.53 11.13 -1.94
CA ASN A 46 4.15 9.83 -2.22
C ASN A 46 5.60 9.82 -1.75
N PHE A 47 6.29 8.71 -1.98
CA PHE A 47 7.73 8.59 -1.82
C PHE A 47 8.38 8.40 -3.18
N LYS A 48 9.46 9.15 -3.45
CA LYS A 48 10.18 9.07 -4.74
C LYS A 48 10.94 7.77 -4.92
N SER A 49 11.30 7.11 -3.82
CA SER A 49 12.01 5.84 -3.82
C SER A 49 11.40 4.91 -2.78
N LEU A 50 11.22 3.65 -3.16
CA LEU A 50 10.68 2.61 -2.28
C LEU A 50 11.76 1.67 -1.71
N GLY A 51 12.99 1.77 -2.21
CA GLY A 51 14.11 0.94 -1.74
C GLY A 51 13.92 -0.56 -1.94
N ILE A 52 13.11 -0.97 -2.93
CA ILE A 52 12.82 -2.37 -3.23
C ILE A 52 14.08 -3.05 -3.77
N GLN A 53 14.54 -4.10 -3.08
CA GLN A 53 15.76 -4.82 -3.45
C GLN A 53 15.48 -5.98 -4.42
N LYS A 54 14.36 -6.67 -4.24
CA LYS A 54 13.95 -7.83 -5.03
C LYS A 54 12.44 -7.82 -5.20
N ALA A 55 11.99 -7.96 -6.45
CA ALA A 55 10.60 -8.17 -6.81
C ALA A 55 10.53 -9.09 -8.02
N LYS A 56 9.56 -10.01 -8.04
CA LYS A 56 9.28 -10.80 -9.25
C LYS A 56 8.57 -9.90 -10.27
N THR A 57 8.83 -10.15 -11.55
CA THR A 57 8.18 -9.43 -12.65
C THR A 57 7.14 -10.27 -13.36
N SER A 58 7.05 -11.57 -13.05
CA SER A 58 6.03 -12.48 -13.57
C SER A 58 5.73 -13.63 -12.60
N SER A 59 4.49 -14.10 -12.62
CA SER A 59 4.04 -15.32 -11.93
C SER A 59 2.69 -15.82 -12.47
N SER A 60 2.22 -17.00 -12.05
CA SER A 60 0.88 -17.52 -12.36
C SER A 60 -0.24 -16.86 -11.54
N ASN A 61 0.10 -16.20 -10.43
CA ASN A 61 -0.85 -15.53 -9.54
C ASN A 61 -0.23 -14.28 -8.88
N LEU A 62 -1.05 -13.40 -8.30
CA LEU A 62 -0.60 -12.18 -7.64
C LEU A 62 0.13 -12.44 -6.32
N GLN A 63 -0.24 -13.50 -5.59
CA GLN A 63 0.40 -13.90 -4.34
C GLN A 63 1.89 -14.07 -4.56
N ASP A 64 2.28 -14.95 -5.48
CA ASP A 64 3.67 -15.22 -5.81
C ASP A 64 4.40 -13.98 -6.34
N LEU A 65 3.69 -13.04 -6.96
CA LEU A 65 4.28 -11.83 -7.54
C LEU A 65 4.73 -10.84 -6.45
N PHE A 66 3.94 -10.71 -5.38
CA PHE A 66 4.14 -9.69 -4.35
C PHE A 66 4.58 -10.21 -3.00
N GLU A 67 4.20 -11.44 -2.62
CA GLU A 67 4.57 -12.02 -1.32
C GLU A 67 6.08 -12.09 -1.18
N GLY A 68 6.57 -11.61 -0.03
CA GLY A 68 7.98 -11.54 0.27
C GLY A 68 8.72 -10.32 -0.29
N VAL A 69 8.08 -9.44 -1.05
CA VAL A 69 8.70 -8.17 -1.47
C VAL A 69 9.02 -7.33 -0.24
N GLU A 70 10.30 -6.94 -0.12
CA GLU A 70 10.82 -6.11 0.96
C GLU A 70 11.09 -4.69 0.44
N PHE A 71 10.75 -3.69 1.26
CA PHE A 71 10.91 -2.27 0.95
C PHE A 71 11.59 -1.51 2.09
N GLY A 72 12.29 -0.44 1.72
CA GLY A 72 13.04 0.42 2.62
C GLY A 72 12.99 1.86 2.13
N ILE A 73 11.95 2.57 2.54
CA ILE A 73 11.68 3.95 2.12
C ILE A 73 12.50 4.90 2.99
N GLU A 74 13.40 5.66 2.36
CA GLU A 74 14.02 6.81 3.01
C GLU A 74 12.97 7.91 3.19
N THR A 75 12.70 8.36 4.42
CA THR A 75 11.66 9.37 4.69
C THR A 75 11.99 10.74 4.08
N SER A 76 13.28 10.98 3.82
CA SER A 76 13.78 12.14 3.06
C SER A 76 13.28 12.18 1.60
N SER A 77 12.80 11.04 1.07
CA SER A 77 12.22 10.93 -0.28
C SER A 77 10.76 11.36 -0.36
N VAL A 78 10.16 11.82 0.74
CA VAL A 78 8.79 12.34 0.78
C VAL A 78 8.57 13.41 -0.28
N ASN A 79 7.43 13.32 -0.96
CA ASN A 79 7.07 14.21 -2.06
C ASN A 79 5.58 14.55 -2.05
N THR A 80 5.29 15.83 -1.85
CA THR A 80 3.96 16.42 -1.96
C THR A 80 3.85 17.32 -3.19
N ASN A 81 4.82 17.24 -4.11
CA ASN A 81 5.05 18.18 -5.21
C ASN A 81 5.20 19.64 -4.71
N ASN A 82 5.66 19.82 -3.47
CA ASN A 82 5.88 21.12 -2.84
C ASN A 82 7.12 21.05 -1.96
N ALA A 83 8.29 21.42 -2.51
CA ALA A 83 9.57 21.27 -1.83
C ALA A 83 9.65 21.93 -0.43
N PRO A 84 9.07 23.15 -0.21
CA PRO A 84 9.00 23.71 1.14
C PRO A 84 8.20 22.86 2.13
N ARG A 85 7.09 22.25 1.68
CA ARG A 85 6.29 21.33 2.50
C ARG A 85 7.02 20.03 2.77
N ASP A 86 7.69 19.46 1.78
CA ASP A 86 8.48 18.23 1.92
C ASP A 86 9.57 18.42 2.98
N LYS A 87 10.28 19.55 2.94
CA LYS A 87 11.26 19.92 3.97
C LYS A 87 10.65 19.99 5.36
N LYS A 88 9.43 20.53 5.51
CA LYS A 88 8.73 20.59 6.80
C LYS A 88 8.28 19.21 7.28
N ILE A 89 7.76 18.37 6.41
CA ILE A 89 7.33 17.01 6.76
C ILE A 89 8.53 16.20 7.23
N HIS A 90 9.63 16.20 6.46
CA HIS A 90 10.86 15.54 6.87
C HIS A 90 11.39 16.07 8.21
N LYS A 91 11.49 17.40 8.36
CA LYS A 91 12.06 18.02 9.57
C LYS A 91 11.22 17.85 10.82
N PHE A 92 9.90 18.00 10.74
CA PHE A 92 9.04 18.13 11.92
C PHE A 92 8.15 16.91 12.17
N PHE A 93 7.78 16.15 11.13
CA PHE A 93 7.06 14.89 11.30
C PHE A 93 8.05 13.73 11.37
N PHE A 94 8.84 13.46 10.34
CA PHE A 94 9.75 12.31 10.39
C PHE A 94 10.89 12.50 11.41
N GLN A 95 11.43 13.72 11.55
CA GLN A 95 12.48 14.03 12.54
C GLN A 95 13.66 13.05 12.44
N ASN A 96 13.85 12.20 13.44
CA ASN A 96 14.88 11.16 13.52
C ASN A 96 14.44 9.80 12.94
N VAL A 97 13.23 9.68 12.40
CA VAL A 97 12.78 8.48 11.67
C VAL A 97 13.31 8.56 10.25
N GLU A 98 14.47 7.95 10.02
CA GLU A 98 15.15 7.99 8.73
C GLU A 98 14.51 7.07 7.69
N LYS A 99 14.01 5.91 8.14
CA LYS A 99 13.51 4.83 7.26
C LYS A 99 12.15 4.30 7.69
N LEU A 100 11.36 3.94 6.69
CA LEU A 100 10.19 3.06 6.82
C LEU A 100 10.55 1.73 6.17
N GLU A 101 10.54 0.66 6.95
CA GLU A 101 10.95 -0.67 6.49
C GLU A 101 9.73 -1.58 6.48
N GLY A 102 9.69 -2.55 5.58
CA GLY A 102 8.59 -3.49 5.59
C GLY A 102 8.67 -4.58 4.56
N LYS A 103 7.66 -5.44 4.60
CA LYS A 103 7.54 -6.64 3.78
C LYS A 103 6.10 -6.96 3.50
N VAL A 104 5.79 -7.37 2.28
CA VAL A 104 4.51 -7.99 1.93
C VAL A 104 4.49 -9.40 2.52
N LEU A 105 3.61 -9.64 3.48
CA LEU A 105 3.46 -10.93 4.17
C LEU A 105 2.52 -11.86 3.40
N GLU A 106 1.43 -11.31 2.88
CA GLU A 106 0.42 -12.01 2.11
C GLU A 106 -0.12 -11.07 1.04
N ALA A 107 -0.50 -11.61 -0.12
CA ALA A 107 -1.16 -10.85 -1.18
C ALA A 107 -2.10 -11.76 -1.98
N ASP A 108 -3.26 -11.24 -2.33
CA ASP A 108 -4.22 -11.89 -3.22
C ASP A 108 -4.90 -10.85 -4.15
N ASP A 109 -5.93 -11.28 -4.87
CA ASP A 109 -6.68 -10.45 -5.82
C ASP A 109 -7.38 -9.23 -5.20
N SER A 110 -7.70 -9.28 -3.91
CA SER A 110 -8.54 -8.32 -3.20
C SER A 110 -7.98 -7.83 -1.85
N SER A 111 -6.94 -8.50 -1.34
CA SER A 111 -6.33 -8.22 -0.04
C SER A 111 -4.81 -8.29 -0.11
N MET A 112 -4.15 -7.58 0.81
CA MET A 112 -2.72 -7.64 1.02
C MET A 112 -2.41 -7.36 2.49
N LEU A 113 -1.59 -8.19 3.11
CA LEU A 113 -1.08 -7.95 4.45
C LEU A 113 0.39 -7.52 4.35
N ILE A 114 0.72 -6.35 4.91
CA ILE A 114 2.11 -5.91 5.00
C ILE A 114 2.56 -5.84 6.45
N SER A 115 3.82 -6.14 6.71
CA SER A 115 4.50 -5.64 7.89
C SER A 115 5.10 -4.28 7.58
N LEU A 116 4.88 -3.31 8.46
CA LEU A 116 5.46 -1.98 8.41
C LEU A 116 6.16 -1.70 9.73
N LYS A 117 7.42 -1.26 9.65
CA LYS A 117 8.21 -0.77 10.77
C LYS A 117 8.46 0.72 10.60
N MET A 118 8.02 1.49 11.57
CA MET A 118 8.20 2.95 11.64
C MET A 118 8.54 3.32 13.08
N ASN A 119 9.54 4.18 13.25
CA ASN A 119 10.00 4.65 14.58
C ASN A 119 10.28 3.50 15.56
N GLY A 120 10.93 2.44 15.06
CA GLY A 120 11.30 1.25 15.85
C GLY A 120 10.15 0.29 16.20
N VAL A 121 8.90 0.63 15.89
CA VAL A 121 7.74 -0.23 16.14
C VAL A 121 7.29 -0.89 14.84
N GLN A 122 7.02 -2.20 14.90
CA GLN A 122 6.50 -2.97 13.77
C GLN A 122 5.02 -3.31 13.97
N LYS A 123 4.22 -3.17 12.91
CA LYS A 123 2.79 -3.49 12.88
C LYS A 123 2.44 -4.20 11.57
N GLU A 124 1.44 -5.06 11.62
CA GLU A 124 0.81 -5.65 10.45
C GLU A 124 -0.36 -4.78 10.02
N ILE A 125 -0.38 -4.39 8.75
CA ILE A 125 -1.37 -3.47 8.19
C ILE A 125 -2.13 -4.20 7.08
N PRO A 126 -3.44 -4.47 7.28
CA PRO A 126 -4.27 -5.04 6.24
C PRO A 126 -4.62 -3.96 5.20
N LEU A 127 -4.47 -4.30 3.94
CA LEU A 127 -4.86 -3.51 2.79
C LEU A 127 -5.91 -4.27 1.98
N THR A 128 -6.76 -3.53 1.30
CA THR A 128 -7.82 -4.08 0.44
C THR A 128 -7.87 -3.34 -0.89
N GLY A 129 -8.35 -4.02 -1.93
CA GLY A 129 -8.51 -3.41 -3.24
C GLY A 129 -8.63 -4.45 -4.35
N GLY A 130 -7.81 -4.33 -5.38
CA GLY A 130 -7.74 -5.25 -6.51
C GLY A 130 -7.26 -4.62 -7.80
N ILE A 131 -7.49 -5.31 -8.93
CA ILE A 131 -7.13 -4.82 -10.26
C ILE A 131 -8.28 -3.98 -10.83
N ASP A 132 -8.00 -2.74 -11.18
CA ASP A 132 -8.97 -1.87 -11.84
C ASP A 132 -9.10 -2.16 -13.35
N GLN A 133 -10.08 -1.52 -14.00
CA GLN A 133 -10.35 -1.67 -15.44
C GLN A 133 -9.17 -1.30 -16.36
N ASN A 134 -8.18 -0.57 -15.84
CA ASN A 134 -6.98 -0.18 -16.59
C ASN A 134 -5.81 -1.14 -16.36
N GLY A 135 -6.03 -2.24 -15.64
CA GLY A 135 -4.97 -3.18 -15.27
C GLY A 135 -4.07 -2.64 -14.16
N THR A 136 -4.52 -1.70 -13.33
CA THR A 136 -3.74 -1.26 -12.15
C THR A 136 -4.16 -2.06 -10.94
N TYR A 137 -3.24 -2.85 -10.40
CA TYR A 137 -3.40 -3.46 -9.09
C TYR A 137 -3.23 -2.38 -8.02
N SER A 138 -4.22 -2.22 -7.15
CA SER A 138 -4.30 -1.14 -6.18
C SER A 138 -4.74 -1.68 -4.83
N MET A 139 -3.92 -1.47 -3.81
CA MET A 139 -4.19 -1.88 -2.42
C MET A 139 -4.18 -0.68 -1.49
N SER A 140 -5.21 -0.50 -0.68
CA SER A 140 -5.38 0.65 0.20
C SER A 140 -5.70 0.24 1.64
N GLY A 141 -5.24 1.03 2.59
CA GLY A 141 -5.53 0.85 4.00
C GLY A 141 -5.37 2.15 4.76
N THR A 142 -5.60 2.10 6.08
CA THR A 142 -5.42 3.25 6.98
C THR A 142 -4.53 2.81 8.13
N ILE A 143 -3.54 3.64 8.46
CA ILE A 143 -2.70 3.45 9.65
C ILE A 143 -3.00 4.54 10.67
N ASP A 144 -2.85 4.23 11.95
CA ASP A 144 -2.76 5.22 13.02
C ASP A 144 -1.28 5.42 13.37
N VAL A 145 -0.75 6.63 13.19
CA VAL A 145 0.66 6.88 13.49
C VAL A 145 0.99 6.74 14.99
N PHE A 146 -0.01 6.79 15.87
CA PHE A 146 0.18 6.55 17.30
C PHE A 146 0.53 5.09 17.61
N ASP A 147 0.10 4.13 16.77
CA ASP A 147 0.51 2.73 16.89
C ASP A 147 2.02 2.53 16.71
N PHE A 148 2.70 3.54 16.14
CA PHE A 148 4.13 3.57 15.89
C PHE A 148 4.86 4.58 16.81
N ASN A 149 4.28 4.96 17.94
CA ASN A 149 4.85 5.93 18.86
C ASN A 149 5.14 7.32 18.23
N MET A 150 4.41 7.73 17.19
CA MET A 150 4.62 9.01 16.49
C MET A 150 3.87 10.20 17.12
N MET A 151 3.48 10.14 18.38
CA MET A 151 2.72 11.22 19.04
C MET A 151 3.51 12.54 19.08
N THR A 152 4.78 12.50 19.47
CA THR A 152 5.68 13.67 19.51
C THR A 152 5.96 14.23 18.11
N HIS A 153 6.07 13.34 17.13
CA HIS A 153 6.25 13.64 15.72
C HIS A 153 5.03 14.37 15.13
N LEU A 154 3.82 13.86 15.39
CA LEU A 154 2.57 14.48 14.97
C LEU A 154 2.39 15.87 15.63
N LYS A 155 2.74 15.99 16.91
CA LYS A 155 2.75 17.28 17.61
C LYS A 155 3.73 18.25 16.96
N GLY A 156 4.94 17.82 16.62
CA GLY A 156 5.97 18.65 15.98
C GLY A 156 5.50 19.30 14.69
N ILE A 157 4.91 18.52 13.77
CA ILE A 157 4.37 19.09 12.51
C ILE A 157 3.14 19.97 12.75
N THR A 158 2.29 19.62 13.72
CA THR A 158 1.12 20.43 14.10
C THR A 158 1.54 21.81 14.58
N GLU A 159 2.58 21.90 15.42
CA GLU A 159 3.11 23.16 15.93
C GLU A 159 3.80 23.98 14.83
N ALA A 160 4.66 23.34 14.03
CA ALA A 160 5.38 24.00 12.93
C ALA A 160 4.47 24.57 11.83
N CYS A 161 3.24 24.06 11.74
CA CYS A 161 2.23 24.47 10.77
C CYS A 161 0.92 24.94 11.42
N LYS A 162 0.96 25.36 12.71
CA LYS A 162 -0.24 25.61 13.54
C LYS A 162 -1.31 26.46 12.88
N ALA A 163 -0.92 27.55 12.23
CA ALA A 163 -1.85 28.44 11.52
C ALA A 163 -2.59 27.72 10.38
N LEU A 164 -1.87 27.00 9.52
CA LEU A 164 -2.44 26.27 8.37
C LEU A 164 -3.19 24.98 8.78
N HIS A 165 -2.91 24.49 9.99
CA HIS A 165 -3.50 23.30 10.58
C HIS A 165 -4.64 23.63 11.54
N ALA A 166 -4.91 24.91 11.84
CA ALA A 166 -5.87 25.32 12.87
C ALA A 166 -5.68 24.54 14.20
N GLY A 167 -4.42 24.29 14.57
CA GLY A 167 -4.05 23.53 15.77
C GLY A 167 -4.32 22.02 15.74
N LYS A 168 -4.77 21.44 14.61
CA LYS A 168 -5.08 20.01 14.51
C LYS A 168 -4.39 19.35 13.32
N THR A 169 -3.75 18.23 13.61
CA THR A 169 -3.38 17.19 12.64
C THR A 169 -3.97 15.89 13.13
N TRP A 170 -4.50 15.09 12.21
CA TRP A 170 -5.06 13.79 12.53
C TRP A 170 -3.98 12.71 12.49
N ASN A 171 -4.14 11.72 13.35
CA ASN A 171 -3.23 10.59 13.50
C ASN A 171 -3.48 9.49 12.48
N ASP A 172 -4.69 9.44 11.90
CA ASP A 172 -4.99 8.53 10.80
C ASP A 172 -4.40 9.01 9.47
N VAL A 173 -3.77 8.07 8.75
CA VAL A 173 -3.17 8.29 7.43
C VAL A 173 -3.64 7.18 6.50
N ASN A 174 -4.27 7.56 5.40
CA ASN A 174 -4.62 6.62 4.34
C ASN A 174 -3.36 6.32 3.54
N ILE A 175 -3.08 5.05 3.27
CA ILE A 175 -1.98 4.60 2.44
C ILE A 175 -2.52 3.82 1.25
N ARG A 176 -1.82 3.90 0.12
CA ARG A 176 -2.17 3.19 -1.10
C ARG A 176 -0.93 2.76 -1.87
N PHE A 177 -0.86 1.48 -2.17
CA PHE A 177 0.07 0.88 -3.12
C PHE A 177 -0.62 0.74 -4.48
N THR A 178 0.08 1.06 -5.56
CA THR A 178 -0.37 0.77 -6.92
C THR A 178 0.76 0.29 -7.81
N VAL A 179 0.43 -0.60 -8.74
CA VAL A 179 1.31 -0.98 -9.85
C VAL A 179 0.50 -1.48 -11.05
N PRO A 180 0.91 -1.18 -12.30
CA PRO A 180 0.34 -1.84 -13.48
C PRO A 180 0.63 -3.35 -13.47
N VAL A 181 -0.39 -4.13 -13.77
CA VAL A 181 -0.33 -5.59 -13.92
C VAL A 181 -1.04 -6.00 -15.19
N THR A 182 -0.38 -6.82 -16.01
CA THR A 182 -0.99 -7.43 -17.18
C THR A 182 -1.32 -8.88 -16.88
N LYS A 183 -2.61 -9.24 -16.94
CA LYS A 183 -3.10 -10.62 -16.88
C LYS A 183 -3.20 -11.19 -18.31
N THR A 184 -2.66 -12.37 -18.54
CA THR A 184 -2.75 -13.10 -19.82
C THR A 184 -3.17 -14.53 -19.55
N CYS A 185 -4.28 -14.95 -20.12
CA CYS A 185 -4.85 -16.28 -19.97
C CYS A 185 -4.86 -17.02 -21.31
N LYS A 186 -4.68 -18.34 -21.28
CA LYS A 186 -4.65 -19.22 -22.44
C LYS A 186 -5.86 -20.15 -22.50
#